data_AF-A0A2J8Q0I9-F1
#
_entry.id   AF-A0A2J8Q0I9-F1
#
_cell.length_a   1.000
_cell.length_b   1.000
_cell.length_c   1.000
_cell.angle_alpha   90.00
_cell.angle_beta   90.00
_cell.angle_gamma   90.00
#
_symmetry.space_group_name_H-M   'P 1'
#
loop_
_entity.id
_entity.type
_entity.pdbx_description
1 polymer ?
#
loop_
_entity_poly.entity_id
_entity_poly.type
_entity_poly.pdbx_seq_one_letter_code
_entity_poly.pdbx_strand_id
1 'polypeptide(L)'
;LGWYTTGGPPDPSDIHVHKQVCEIIESPLFLKLNPMTKHTDLPVSVFESVIDIINGEATMLFAELTYTLATEEAERIGVDHVARMTATGSGENSTVAEHLIAQHSAIKMLHSRVKLILERGPL
;
A
#
# COMPACT_ATOMS: atom_id res chain seq x y z
N LEU A 1 -10.29 12.34 4.05
CA LEU A 1 -9.50 11.39 3.22
C LEU A 1 -10.40 10.28 2.72
N GLY A 2 -11.00 9.44 3.57
CA GLY A 2 -11.81 8.33 3.08
C GLY A 2 -12.15 7.30 4.14
N TRP A 3 -12.38 6.07 3.70
CA TRP A 3 -12.64 4.90 4.55
C TRP A 3 -11.93 3.65 4.01
N TYR A 4 -11.87 2.59 4.81
CA TYR A 4 -11.22 1.34 4.41
C TYR A 4 -12.02 0.10 4.81
N THR A 5 -11.76 -1.00 4.12
CA THR A 5 -12.25 -2.34 4.47
C THR A 5 -11.26 -3.43 4.08
N THR A 6 -11.54 -4.67 4.48
CA THR A 6 -10.75 -5.85 4.11
C THR A 6 -11.52 -6.75 3.17
N GLY A 7 -10.87 -7.32 2.17
CA GLY A 7 -11.49 -8.28 1.26
C GLY A 7 -10.71 -8.47 -0.04
N GLY A 8 -11.37 -9.11 -1.00
CA GLY A 8 -10.87 -9.23 -2.38
C GLY A 8 -11.06 -7.93 -3.18
N PRO A 9 -11.30 -8.01 -4.51
CA PRO A 9 -11.62 -6.85 -5.33
C PRO A 9 -12.85 -6.06 -4.82
N PRO A 10 -13.00 -4.78 -5.19
CA PRO A 10 -14.21 -4.01 -4.87
C PRO A 10 -15.49 -4.71 -5.34
N ASP A 11 -16.53 -4.63 -4.54
CA ASP A 11 -17.82 -5.27 -4.78
C ASP A 11 -19.01 -4.32 -4.55
N PRO A 12 -20.24 -4.70 -4.92
CA PRO A 12 -21.40 -3.81 -4.80
C PRO A 12 -21.72 -3.37 -3.37
N SER A 13 -21.32 -4.14 -2.35
CA SER A 13 -21.53 -3.74 -0.94
C SER A 13 -20.62 -2.57 -0.56
N ASP A 14 -19.42 -2.51 -1.13
CA ASP A 14 -18.52 -1.37 -0.95
C ASP A 14 -19.11 -0.10 -1.55
N ILE A 15 -19.72 -0.18 -2.74
CA ILE A 15 -20.38 0.97 -3.39
C ILE A 15 -21.54 1.48 -2.50
N HIS A 16 -22.30 0.57 -1.90
CA HIS A 16 -23.39 0.94 -1.01
C HIS A 16 -22.90 1.75 0.20
N VAL A 17 -21.82 1.30 0.86
CA VAL A 17 -21.22 2.02 1.98
C VAL A 17 -20.58 3.32 1.51
N HIS A 18 -19.90 3.32 0.37
CA HIS A 18 -19.23 4.50 -0.17
C HIS A 18 -20.21 5.65 -0.43
N LYS A 19 -21.42 5.36 -0.93
CA LYS A 19 -22.49 6.36 -1.09
C LYS A 19 -22.85 7.05 0.22
N GLN A 20 -22.89 6.32 1.34
CA GLN A 20 -23.14 6.91 2.66
C GLN A 20 -21.98 7.81 3.09
N VAL A 21 -20.73 7.44 2.78
CA VAL A 21 -19.55 8.27 3.08
C VAL A 21 -19.54 9.56 2.24
N CYS A 22 -20.02 9.52 1.00
CA CYS A 22 -20.19 10.71 0.15
C CYS A 22 -21.12 11.77 0.77
N GLU A 23 -22.03 11.39 1.67
CA GLU A 23 -22.89 12.34 2.38
C GLU A 23 -22.10 13.17 3.43
N ILE A 24 -20.94 12.69 3.85
CA ILE A 24 -20.08 13.32 4.85
C ILE A 24 -18.90 14.05 4.18
N ILE A 25 -18.34 13.47 3.12
CA ILE A 25 -17.15 13.96 2.42
C ILE A 25 -17.43 13.94 0.92
N GLU A 26 -17.28 15.07 0.24
CA GLU A 26 -17.61 15.23 -1.19
C GLU A 26 -16.82 14.29 -2.11
N SER A 27 -15.55 14.02 -1.79
CA SER A 27 -14.68 13.12 -2.56
C SER A 27 -13.89 12.22 -1.60
N PRO A 28 -14.48 11.11 -1.12
CA PRO A 28 -13.79 10.18 -0.24
C PRO A 28 -12.97 9.18 -1.06
N LEU A 29 -11.76 8.90 -0.60
CA LEU A 29 -10.97 7.75 -1.03
C LEU A 29 -11.54 6.47 -0.42
N PHE A 30 -11.44 5.38 -1.16
CA PHE A 30 -11.74 4.04 -0.68
C PHE A 30 -10.48 3.18 -0.70
N LEU A 31 -10.15 2.53 0.41
CA LEU A 31 -8.99 1.64 0.51
C LEU A 31 -9.45 0.21 0.81
N LYS A 32 -8.95 -0.76 0.04
CA LYS A 32 -9.23 -2.19 0.27
C LYS A 32 -7.95 -2.97 0.49
N LEU A 33 -7.86 -3.64 1.64
CA LEU A 33 -6.73 -4.49 2.03
C LEU A 33 -7.12 -5.96 1.87
N ASN A 34 -6.28 -6.76 1.18
CA ASN A 34 -6.51 -8.20 1.05
C ASN A 34 -5.54 -9.01 1.94
N PRO A 35 -5.97 -9.45 3.14
CA PRO A 35 -5.09 -10.19 4.05
C PRO A 35 -4.77 -11.60 3.56
N MET A 36 -5.51 -12.09 2.56
CA MET A 36 -5.38 -13.44 1.99
C MET A 36 -4.55 -13.44 0.70
N THR A 37 -3.87 -12.33 0.37
CA THR A 37 -3.02 -12.26 -0.82
C THR A 37 -1.96 -13.36 -0.81
N LYS A 38 -1.63 -13.87 -1.99
CA LYS A 38 -0.44 -14.71 -2.22
C LYS A 38 0.68 -13.96 -2.93
N HIS A 39 0.44 -12.69 -3.28
CA HIS A 39 1.42 -11.84 -3.95
C HIS A 39 2.42 -11.29 -2.92
N THR A 40 3.63 -11.02 -3.38
CA THR A 40 4.72 -10.48 -2.55
C THR A 40 4.64 -8.97 -2.33
N ASP A 41 3.78 -8.29 -3.10
CA ASP A 41 3.58 -6.84 -2.99
C ASP A 41 2.60 -6.51 -1.84
N LEU A 42 2.68 -5.27 -1.35
CA LEU A 42 1.77 -4.77 -0.30
C LEU A 42 0.32 -4.92 -0.77
N PRO A 43 -0.54 -5.70 -0.08
CA PRO A 43 -1.88 -6.02 -0.57
C PRO A 43 -2.90 -4.94 -0.23
N VAL A 44 -2.61 -3.73 -0.68
CA VAL A 44 -3.45 -2.55 -0.49
C VAL A 44 -3.68 -1.91 -1.85
N SER A 45 -4.96 -1.72 -2.18
CA SER A 45 -5.41 -0.93 -3.32
C SER A 45 -6.20 0.28 -2.83
N VAL A 46 -6.01 1.41 -3.51
CA VAL A 46 -6.69 2.68 -3.22
C VAL A 46 -7.54 3.05 -4.42
N PHE A 47 -8.75 3.56 -4.19
CA PHE A 47 -9.71 3.87 -5.21
C PHE A 47 -10.31 5.26 -5.00
N GLU A 48 -10.63 5.94 -6.09
CA GLU A 48 -11.58 7.05 -6.11
C GLU A 48 -12.91 6.60 -6.71
N SER A 49 -14.00 7.29 -6.36
CA SER A 49 -15.29 7.08 -7.01
C SER A 49 -15.44 7.96 -8.23
N VAL A 50 -15.87 7.36 -9.34
CA VAL A 50 -16.26 8.07 -10.57
C VAL A 50 -17.72 7.76 -10.86
N ILE A 51 -18.47 8.75 -11.35
CA ILE A 51 -19.84 8.55 -11.83
C ILE A 51 -19.79 8.47 -13.35
N ASP A 52 -20.27 7.35 -13.90
CA ASP A 52 -20.35 7.11 -15.34
C ASP A 52 -21.76 6.70 -15.75
N ILE A 53 -22.11 6.85 -17.04
CA ILE A 53 -23.41 6.48 -17.57
C ILE A 53 -23.31 5.09 -18.20
N ILE A 54 -23.87 4.09 -17.54
CA ILE A 54 -23.92 2.71 -18.05
C ILE A 54 -25.38 2.41 -18.40
N ASN A 55 -25.63 2.03 -19.66
CA ASN A 55 -26.97 1.73 -20.17
C ASN A 55 -28.01 2.85 -19.95
N GLY A 56 -27.56 4.12 -19.96
CA GLY A 56 -28.43 5.28 -19.74
C GLY A 56 -28.68 5.63 -18.27
N GLU A 57 -28.07 4.90 -17.32
CA GLU A 57 -28.23 5.12 -15.88
C GLU A 57 -26.91 5.58 -15.24
N ALA A 58 -26.99 6.62 -14.40
CA ALA A 58 -25.83 7.13 -13.66
C ALA A 58 -25.38 6.12 -12.60
N THR A 59 -24.20 5.55 -12.82
CA THR A 59 -23.62 4.46 -12.02
C THR A 59 -22.31 4.90 -11.40
N MET A 60 -22.15 4.66 -10.09
CA MET A 60 -20.90 4.89 -9.38
C MET A 60 -19.96 3.69 -9.58
N LEU A 61 -18.71 3.97 -9.94
CA LEU A 61 -17.65 3.01 -10.17
C LEU A 61 -16.41 3.38 -9.34
N PHE A 62 -15.55 2.40 -9.09
CA PHE A 62 -14.24 2.63 -8.47
C PHE A 62 -13.14 2.63 -9.54
N ALA A 63 -12.32 3.68 -9.52
CA ALA A 63 -11.09 3.77 -10.31
C ALA A 63 -9.89 3.59 -9.37
N GLU A 64 -9.02 2.61 -9.66
CA GLU A 64 -7.84 2.35 -8.85
C GLU A 64 -6.77 3.43 -9.06
N LEU A 65 -6.21 3.92 -7.96
CA LEU A 65 -5.17 4.94 -7.92
C LEU A 65 -3.81 4.31 -7.62
N THR A 66 -2.79 4.81 -8.32
CA THR A 66 -1.40 4.55 -7.93
C THR A 66 -1.06 5.39 -6.70
N TYR A 67 -0.32 4.80 -5.76
CA TYR A 67 0.14 5.49 -4.55
C TYR A 67 1.64 5.33 -4.36
N THR A 68 2.21 6.24 -3.58
CA THR A 68 3.58 6.14 -3.09
C THR A 68 3.54 6.10 -1.57
N LEU A 69 4.43 5.30 -0.97
CA LEU A 69 4.63 5.34 0.47
C LEU A 69 5.55 6.51 0.78
N ALA A 70 4.95 7.63 1.17
CA ALA A 70 5.67 8.74 1.75
C ALA A 70 5.79 8.49 3.25
N THR A 71 7.01 8.59 3.79
CA THR A 71 7.25 8.57 5.24
C THR A 71 8.12 9.77 5.58
N GLU A 72 7.78 10.49 6.64
CA GLU A 72 8.70 11.47 7.21
C GLU A 72 9.84 10.76 7.95
N GLU A 73 10.97 11.43 8.20
CA GLU A 73 12.17 10.82 8.79
C GLU A 73 11.89 10.09 10.11
N ALA A 74 11.11 10.69 11.00
CA ALA A 74 10.73 10.09 12.27
C ALA A 74 9.83 8.85 12.09
N GLU A 75 8.90 8.89 11.14
CA GLU A 75 8.03 7.77 10.80
C GLU A 75 8.85 6.61 10.21
N ARG A 76 9.79 6.92 9.30
CA ARG A 76 10.68 5.92 8.70
C ARG A 76 11.49 5.20 9.77
N ILE A 77 12.09 5.93 10.71
CA ILE A 77 12.86 5.34 11.82
C ILE A 77 11.94 4.47 12.69
N GLY A 78 10.73 4.93 13.01
CA GLY A 78 9.76 4.18 13.80
C GLY A 78 9.34 2.87 13.14
N VAL A 79 8.98 2.90 11.86
CA VAL A 79 8.60 1.71 11.07
C VAL A 79 9.75 0.71 11.01
N ASP A 80 10.95 1.20 10.73
CA ASP A 80 12.18 0.40 10.63
C ASP A 80 12.56 -0.24 11.97
N HIS A 81 12.36 0.46 13.09
CA HIS A 81 12.54 -0.10 14.43
C HIS A 81 11.55 -1.23 14.72
N VAL A 82 10.25 -1.03 14.47
CA VAL A 82 9.21 -2.05 14.69
C VAL A 82 9.47 -3.30 13.84
N ALA A 83 9.88 -3.12 12.58
CA ALA A 83 10.22 -4.22 11.68
C ALA A 83 11.45 -5.02 12.15
N ARG A 84 12.44 -4.37 12.78
CA ARG A 84 13.60 -5.05 13.37
C ARG A 84 13.31 -5.79 14.66
N MET A 85 12.46 -5.22 15.53
CA MET A 85 12.07 -5.89 16.78
C MET A 85 11.37 -7.23 16.52
N THR A 86 10.64 -7.33 15.40
CA THR A 86 10.02 -8.59 14.98
C THR A 86 11.05 -9.62 14.47
N ALA A 87 12.25 -9.18 14.07
CA ALA A 87 13.28 -10.02 13.46
C ALA A 87 14.45 -10.39 14.40
N THR A 88 14.69 -9.63 15.48
CA THR A 88 15.83 -9.83 16.38
C THR A 88 15.42 -9.75 17.84
N GLY A 89 15.79 -10.79 18.62
CA GLY A 89 15.56 -10.83 20.06
C GLY A 89 16.30 -9.72 20.80
N SER A 90 15.79 -9.38 21.99
CA SER A 90 16.14 -8.26 22.90
C SER A 90 17.61 -8.18 23.37
N GLY A 91 18.58 -8.17 22.47
CA GLY A 91 20.00 -7.95 22.74
C GLY A 91 20.44 -6.54 22.34
N GLU A 92 21.31 -5.93 23.15
CA GLU A 92 21.91 -4.62 22.86
C GLU A 92 22.79 -4.69 21.61
N ASN A 93 22.36 -4.03 20.52
CA ASN A 93 23.12 -3.92 19.29
C ASN A 93 23.91 -2.60 19.25
N SER A 94 25.08 -2.61 18.61
CA SER A 94 25.87 -1.38 18.42
C SER A 94 25.15 -0.39 17.50
N THR A 95 25.14 0.90 17.86
CA THR A 95 24.56 1.98 17.04
C THR A 95 25.15 2.06 15.63
N VAL A 96 26.42 1.67 15.48
CA VAL A 96 27.08 1.56 14.16
C VAL A 96 26.53 0.37 13.37
N ALA A 97 26.29 -0.77 14.05
CA ALA A 97 25.70 -1.94 13.42
C ALA A 97 24.26 -1.65 12.95
N GLU A 98 23.47 -0.93 13.75
CA GLU A 98 22.12 -0.48 13.38
C GLU A 98 22.12 0.39 12.13
N HIS A 99 23.03 1.37 12.05
CA HIS A 99 23.14 2.24 10.87
C HIS A 99 23.57 1.47 9.61
N LEU A 100 24.53 0.55 9.76
CA LEU A 100 24.99 -0.29 8.64
C LEU A 100 23.93 -1.27 8.14
N ILE A 101 23.07 -1.78 9.02
CA ILE A 101 21.96 -2.68 8.63
C ILE A 101 20.96 -1.96 7.72
N ALA A 102 20.60 -0.72 8.04
CA ALA A 102 19.70 0.08 7.22
C ALA A 102 20.29 0.34 5.82
N GLN A 103 21.56 0.76 5.76
CA GLN A 103 22.28 0.99 4.50
C GLN A 103 22.41 -0.30 3.67
N HIS A 104 22.77 -1.42 4.32
CA HIS A 104 22.88 -2.73 3.68
C HIS A 104 21.53 -3.18 3.09
N SER A 105 20.44 -2.95 3.81
CA SER A 105 19.08 -3.32 3.37
C SER A 105 18.64 -2.51 2.16
N ALA A 106 18.92 -1.21 2.13
CA ALA A 106 18.65 -0.35 0.98
C ALA A 106 19.42 -0.80 -0.27
N ILE A 107 20.71 -1.10 -0.13
CA ILE A 107 21.54 -1.62 -1.23
C ILE A 107 21.01 -2.97 -1.72
N LYS A 108 20.63 -3.87 -0.81
CA LYS A 108 20.07 -5.18 -1.15
C LYS A 108 18.74 -5.06 -1.92
N MET A 109 17.86 -4.13 -1.51
CA MET A 109 16.61 -3.85 -2.23
C MET A 109 16.87 -3.30 -3.63
N LEU A 110 17.80 -2.34 -3.77
CA LEU A 110 18.19 -1.79 -5.07
C LEU A 110 18.77 -2.88 -5.98
N HIS A 111 19.69 -3.70 -5.46
CA HIS A 111 20.25 -4.83 -6.19
C HIS A 111 19.17 -5.80 -6.69
N SER A 112 18.17 -6.10 -5.86
CA SER A 112 17.03 -6.94 -6.26
C SER A 112 16.24 -6.31 -7.42
N ARG A 113 16.03 -4.99 -7.42
CA ARG A 113 15.34 -4.28 -8.52
C ARG A 113 16.18 -4.30 -9.80
N VAL A 114 17.48 -4.06 -9.72
CA VAL A 114 18.40 -4.11 -10.87
C VAL A 114 18.44 -5.51 -11.48
N LYS A 115 18.47 -6.56 -10.66
CA LYS A 115 18.45 -7.95 -11.12
C LYS A 115 17.18 -8.28 -11.92
N LEU A 116 16.00 -7.83 -11.46
CA LEU A 116 14.74 -8.01 -12.18
C LEU A 116 14.75 -7.34 -13.57
N ILE A 117 15.42 -6.19 -13.70
CA ILE A 117 15.57 -5.50 -14.99
C ILE A 117 16.52 -6.29 -15.90
N LEU A 118 17.64 -6.78 -15.36
CA LEU A 118 18.61 -7.57 -16.11
C LEU A 118 18.00 -8.87 -16.65
N GLU A 119 17.21 -9.57 -15.84
CA GLU A 119 16.48 -10.79 -16.23
C GLU A 119 15.38 -10.52 -17.26
N ARG A 120 14.97 -9.25 -17.44
CA ARG A 120 14.00 -8.80 -18.45
C ARG A 120 14.63 -8.11 -19.68
N GLY A 121 15.96 -8.20 -19.87
CA GLY A 121 16.65 -7.71 -21.08
C GLY A 121 16.12 -8.31 -22.39
N PRO A 122 16.27 -7.62 -23.53
CA PRO A 122 15.28 -7.53 -24.61
C PRO A 122 15.04 -8.86 -25.36
N LEU A 123 13.81 -9.01 -25.88
CA LEU A 123 13.50 -9.91 -27.00
C LEU A 123 14.34 -9.53 -28.24
#